data_AF-A0AAU7GV21-F1
#
_entry.id   AF-A0AAU7GV21-F1
#
_cell.length_a   1.000
_cell.length_b   1.000
_cell.length_c   1.000
_cell.angle_alpha   90.00
_cell.angle_beta   90.00
_cell.angle_gamma   90.00
#
_symmetry.space_group_name_H-M   'P 1'
#
loop_
_entity.id
_entity.type
_entity.pdbx_description
1 polymer ?
#
loop_
_entity_poly.entity_id
_entity_poly.type
_entity_poly.pdbx_seq_one_letter_code
_entity_poly.pdbx_strand_id
1 'polypeptide(L)'
;MAQFGGLQGLGAPINYYDTMIPDFRREALQETQNRVGQQQVISSQMQNQQAQKDNQRRQDFYTAIESATPEQLPALRRQFPEFAQNIQQEIGIQSAEHASFVHGALNDLSVAAASGNPQVVQSAIQKNGPALSSLGVSQEQAAQLYRQDPQQFNSLLNATRLATLPMDKQFETQQNQQKIDETARSNRAGEGLQARGQDITIRGQNISAKNAALSRDIQRAELQDKILDRQIARETNSLKLDELRQKQADVQKKAEIARADRQATAQGAVDTFSTALDSLGEIEKSPGLPKAVGVRSAFPTVPGSDAANFEARLDTFKAQTFLPMVASLKGMGALSDAEGKKLSDAVGALSPKMSEDAFRSSIGKIRTQLESKLGTVKKQFDYQDPEAPAAQQPQQQNGYQSLWGD
;
A
#
# COMPACT_ATOMS: atom_id res chain seq x y z
N MET A 1 -40.46 16.30 -66.14
CA MET A 1 -39.32 16.18 -65.20
C MET A 1 -39.58 17.12 -64.03
N ALA A 2 -39.82 16.72 -62.80
CA ALA A 2 -40.14 15.42 -62.20
C ALA A 2 -41.20 15.66 -61.08
N GLN A 3 -42.10 14.69 -60.90
CA GLN A 3 -43.43 14.76 -60.26
C GLN A 3 -43.46 14.42 -58.76
N PHE A 4 -44.67 14.67 -58.19
CA PHE A 4 -45.33 14.21 -56.94
C PHE A 4 -45.34 15.29 -55.84
N GLY A 5 -46.44 15.95 -55.42
CA GLY A 5 -47.90 15.67 -55.40
C GLY A 5 -48.34 15.51 -53.92
N GLY A 6 -49.38 16.09 -53.31
CA GLY A 6 -50.45 17.05 -53.60
C GLY A 6 -51.49 17.05 -52.43
N LEU A 7 -51.98 18.24 -52.03
CA LEU A 7 -53.31 18.64 -51.47
C LEU A 7 -53.92 18.09 -50.13
N GLN A 8 -54.04 19.00 -49.15
CA GLN A 8 -55.25 19.63 -48.53
C GLN A 8 -56.51 18.80 -48.11
N GLY A 9 -57.04 19.03 -46.87
CA GLY A 9 -58.46 18.73 -46.53
C GLY A 9 -58.87 18.73 -45.03
N LEU A 10 -59.92 19.50 -44.68
CA LEU A 10 -60.60 19.67 -43.37
C LEU A 10 -61.80 18.69 -43.18
N GLY A 11 -62.19 18.39 -41.93
CA GLY A 11 -63.60 18.09 -41.56
C GLY A 11 -63.85 16.88 -40.64
N ALA A 12 -64.71 17.06 -39.61
CA ALA A 12 -65.34 15.97 -38.83
C ALA A 12 -66.85 16.28 -38.61
N PRO A 13 -67.79 15.32 -38.72
CA PRO A 13 -69.24 15.59 -38.70
C PRO A 13 -69.98 15.18 -37.41
N ILE A 14 -71.16 15.80 -37.21
CA ILE A 14 -72.23 15.50 -36.24
C ILE A 14 -73.28 14.57 -36.89
N ASN A 15 -73.95 13.69 -36.12
CA ASN A 15 -75.17 12.99 -36.57
C ASN A 15 -76.30 13.00 -35.51
N TYR A 16 -77.53 13.25 -35.99
CA TYR A 16 -78.85 13.35 -35.32
C TYR A 16 -79.78 12.17 -35.75
N TYR A 17 -81.02 12.13 -35.22
CA TYR A 17 -82.23 11.28 -35.45
C TYR A 17 -82.55 10.33 -34.27
N ASP A 18 -83.67 10.35 -33.52
CA ASP A 18 -85.10 10.80 -33.56
C ASP A 18 -86.18 9.74 -33.95
N THR A 19 -87.23 9.69 -33.09
CA THR A 19 -88.70 9.43 -33.24
C THR A 19 -89.50 8.06 -33.18
N MET A 20 -90.49 8.01 -32.23
CA MET A 20 -91.96 7.56 -32.21
C MET A 20 -92.44 6.30 -31.39
N ILE A 21 -93.44 6.40 -30.42
CA ILE A 21 -94.60 5.46 -29.95
C ILE A 21 -95.60 6.13 -28.86
N PRO A 22 -96.96 5.87 -28.71
CA PRO A 22 -98.02 6.65 -27.94
C PRO A 22 -98.62 6.14 -26.54
N ASP A 23 -99.67 6.83 -25.98
CA ASP A 23 -100.08 7.09 -24.53
C ASP A 23 -101.38 6.40 -23.91
N PHE A 24 -101.41 6.10 -22.58
CA PHE A 24 -102.49 5.41 -21.79
C PHE A 24 -102.74 5.93 -20.34
N ARG A 25 -102.20 7.10 -19.93
CA ARG A 25 -101.95 7.40 -18.50
C ARG A 25 -103.09 8.01 -17.64
N ARG A 26 -104.24 8.42 -18.18
CA ARG A 26 -105.12 9.38 -17.46
C ARG A 26 -106.19 8.79 -16.54
N GLU A 27 -106.74 7.60 -16.79
CA GLU A 27 -107.88 7.08 -15.99
C GLU A 27 -107.46 6.37 -14.70
N ALA A 28 -106.30 5.69 -14.66
CA ALA A 28 -105.84 4.95 -13.48
C ALA A 28 -105.42 5.84 -12.28
N LEU A 29 -105.29 7.16 -12.50
CA LEU A 29 -104.77 8.09 -11.49
C LEU A 29 -105.84 8.67 -10.54
N GLN A 30 -107.13 8.63 -10.90
CA GLN A 30 -108.19 9.22 -10.07
C GLN A 30 -108.68 8.29 -8.94
N GLU A 31 -108.82 6.98 -9.17
CA GLU A 31 -109.28 6.05 -8.12
C GLU A 31 -108.23 5.76 -7.05
N THR A 32 -106.95 5.81 -7.40
CA THR A 32 -105.84 5.58 -6.45
C THR A 32 -105.64 6.78 -5.50
N GLN A 33 -105.96 8.00 -5.90
CA GLN A 33 -105.80 9.17 -5.03
C GLN A 33 -106.76 9.20 -3.83
N ASN A 34 -108.01 8.75 -3.97
CA ASN A 34 -109.00 8.86 -2.91
C ASN A 34 -108.80 7.87 -1.74
N ARG A 35 -108.23 6.67 -1.98
CA ARG A 35 -107.94 5.70 -0.89
C ARG A 35 -106.68 6.06 -0.09
N VAL A 36 -105.67 6.61 -0.75
CA VAL A 36 -104.42 7.01 -0.08
C VAL A 36 -104.65 8.19 0.87
N GLY A 37 -105.55 9.12 0.52
CA GLY A 37 -105.90 10.26 1.38
C GLY A 37 -106.54 9.88 2.71
N GLN A 38 -107.48 8.93 2.75
CA GLN A 38 -108.11 8.50 4.01
C GLN A 38 -107.16 7.73 4.93
N GLN A 39 -106.27 6.90 4.34
CA GLN A 39 -105.31 6.14 5.13
C GLN A 39 -104.24 7.05 5.75
N GLN A 40 -103.82 8.11 5.05
CA GLN A 40 -102.90 9.12 5.56
C GLN A 40 -103.44 9.91 6.75
N VAL A 41 -104.73 10.25 6.76
CA VAL A 41 -105.33 11.03 7.85
C VAL A 41 -105.41 10.21 9.14
N ILE A 42 -105.80 8.93 9.05
CA ILE A 42 -105.87 8.04 10.23
C ILE A 42 -104.46 7.80 10.81
N SER A 43 -103.46 7.56 9.95
CA SER A 43 -102.07 7.45 10.42
C SER A 43 -101.57 8.75 11.04
N SER A 44 -101.90 9.90 10.45
CA SER A 44 -101.48 11.20 10.96
C SER A 44 -102.12 11.52 12.32
N GLN A 45 -103.37 11.11 12.54
CA GLN A 45 -104.09 11.39 13.78
C GLN A 45 -103.62 10.49 14.93
N MET A 46 -103.33 9.22 14.65
CA MET A 46 -102.75 8.28 15.62
C MET A 46 -101.33 8.71 16.03
N GLN A 47 -100.53 9.15 15.05
CA GLN A 47 -99.16 9.62 15.28
C GLN A 47 -99.13 10.92 16.10
N ASN A 48 -100.06 11.84 15.86
CA ASN A 48 -100.15 13.08 16.63
C ASN A 48 -100.61 12.85 18.08
N GLN A 49 -101.47 11.85 18.32
CA GLN A 49 -101.90 11.48 19.68
C GLN A 49 -100.76 10.81 20.47
N GLN A 50 -99.96 9.98 19.81
CA GLN A 50 -98.82 9.31 20.45
C GLN A 50 -97.71 10.31 20.77
N ALA A 51 -97.43 11.24 19.86
CA ALA A 51 -96.45 12.31 20.07
C ALA A 51 -96.81 13.22 21.27
N GLN A 52 -98.10 13.50 21.51
CA GLN A 52 -98.53 14.28 22.69
C GLN A 52 -98.26 13.54 24.00
N LYS A 53 -98.53 12.23 24.08
CA LYS A 53 -98.26 11.42 25.28
C LYS A 53 -96.77 11.30 25.56
N ASP A 54 -95.97 11.13 24.52
CA ASP A 54 -94.52 11.02 24.67
C ASP A 54 -93.89 12.36 25.09
N ASN A 55 -94.42 13.50 24.62
CA ASN A 55 -93.94 14.81 25.08
C ASN A 55 -94.27 15.09 26.56
N GLN A 56 -95.45 14.69 27.03
CA GLN A 56 -95.79 14.81 28.46
C GLN A 56 -94.86 13.95 29.32
N ARG A 57 -94.65 12.68 28.94
CA ARG A 57 -93.75 11.78 29.68
C ARG A 57 -92.31 12.29 29.72
N ARG A 58 -91.84 12.92 28.64
CA ARG A 58 -90.53 13.58 28.60
C ARG A 58 -90.45 14.73 29.60
N GLN A 59 -91.46 15.61 29.64
CA GLN A 59 -91.47 16.73 30.59
C GLN A 59 -91.49 16.24 32.05
N ASP A 60 -92.34 15.26 32.36
CA ASP A 60 -92.41 14.67 33.71
C ASP A 60 -91.06 14.06 34.11
N PHE A 61 -90.38 13.37 33.19
CA PHE A 61 -89.04 12.83 33.43
C PHE A 61 -87.99 13.93 33.69
N TYR A 62 -87.96 15.01 32.89
CA TYR A 62 -87.01 16.11 33.08
C TYR A 62 -87.21 16.82 34.43
N THR A 63 -88.46 17.08 34.84
CA THR A 63 -88.73 17.67 36.16
C THR A 63 -88.34 16.74 37.32
N ALA A 64 -88.47 15.42 37.14
CA ALA A 64 -88.12 14.44 38.15
C ALA A 64 -86.58 14.28 38.30
N ILE A 65 -85.80 14.34 37.22
CA ILE A 65 -84.33 14.19 37.30
C ILE A 65 -83.63 15.44 37.83
N GLU A 66 -84.18 16.64 37.58
CA GLU A 66 -83.65 17.90 38.12
C GLU A 66 -83.72 17.98 39.66
N SER A 67 -84.67 17.27 40.28
CA SER A 67 -84.92 17.32 41.72
C SER A 67 -84.49 16.07 42.50
N ALA A 68 -84.03 15.02 41.80
CA ALA A 68 -83.76 13.72 42.39
C ALA A 68 -82.39 13.63 43.10
N THR A 69 -82.39 13.04 44.29
CA THR A 69 -81.16 12.71 45.02
C THR A 69 -80.54 11.39 44.53
N PRO A 70 -79.23 11.16 44.75
CA PRO A 70 -78.52 9.95 44.28
C PRO A 70 -79.16 8.62 44.70
N GLU A 71 -79.87 8.60 45.83
CA GLU A 71 -80.54 7.42 46.38
C GLU A 71 -81.90 7.12 45.71
N GLN A 72 -82.52 8.13 45.08
CA GLN A 72 -83.81 8.01 44.40
C GLN A 72 -83.67 7.61 42.92
N LEU A 73 -82.45 7.64 42.39
CA LEU A 73 -82.11 7.27 41.00
C LEU A 73 -82.53 5.84 40.59
N PRO A 74 -82.40 4.80 41.45
CA PRO A 74 -82.85 3.45 41.12
C PRO A 74 -84.38 3.33 41.02
N ALA A 75 -85.12 4.21 41.71
CA ALA A 75 -86.58 4.28 41.59
C ALA A 75 -86.97 5.01 40.30
N LEU A 76 -86.28 6.10 39.96
CA LEU A 76 -86.54 6.86 38.74
C LEU A 76 -86.25 6.05 37.46
N ARG A 77 -85.16 5.27 37.44
CA ARG A 77 -84.85 4.31 36.36
C ARG A 77 -85.91 3.24 36.16
N ARG A 78 -86.63 2.85 37.22
CA ARG A 78 -87.71 1.87 37.16
C ARG A 78 -89.02 2.49 36.67
N GLN A 79 -89.27 3.76 36.98
CA GLN A 79 -90.43 4.50 36.51
C GLN A 79 -90.31 4.93 35.04
N PHE A 80 -89.09 5.25 34.59
CA PHE A 80 -88.83 5.73 33.22
C PHE A 80 -87.73 4.90 32.52
N PRO A 81 -88.00 3.63 32.21
CA PRO A 81 -87.01 2.72 31.62
C PRO A 81 -86.55 3.16 30.21
N GLU A 82 -87.39 3.87 29.45
CA GLU A 82 -87.06 4.41 28.13
C GLU A 82 -85.94 5.47 28.13
N PHE A 83 -85.71 6.16 29.26
CA PHE A 83 -84.68 7.21 29.37
C PHE A 83 -83.37 6.73 30.02
N ALA A 84 -83.21 5.42 30.28
CA ALA A 84 -82.07 4.86 31.02
C ALA A 84 -80.68 5.25 30.49
N GLN A 85 -80.49 5.37 29.17
CA GLN A 85 -79.21 5.80 28.59
C GLN A 85 -78.94 7.30 28.77
N ASN A 86 -79.98 8.12 28.62
CA ASN A 86 -79.90 9.56 28.89
C ASN A 86 -79.64 9.82 30.37
N ILE A 87 -80.31 9.07 31.27
CA ILE A 87 -80.03 9.08 32.71
C ILE A 87 -78.52 8.85 32.96
N GLN A 88 -77.90 7.87 32.30
CA GLN A 88 -76.49 7.56 32.52
C GLN A 88 -75.54 8.65 31.99
N GLN A 89 -75.85 9.25 30.84
CA GLN A 89 -75.05 10.34 30.26
C GLN A 89 -75.19 11.64 31.07
N GLU A 90 -76.42 11.97 31.48
CA GLU A 90 -76.72 13.19 32.22
C GLU A 90 -76.23 13.09 33.67
N ILE A 91 -76.29 11.90 34.30
CA ILE A 91 -75.60 11.61 35.57
C ILE A 91 -74.08 11.74 35.41
N GLY A 92 -73.50 11.28 34.29
CA GLY A 92 -72.07 11.40 34.02
C GLY A 92 -71.62 12.87 33.96
N ILE A 93 -72.38 13.71 33.26
CA ILE A 93 -72.12 15.16 33.15
C ILE A 93 -72.33 15.83 34.51
N GLN A 94 -73.44 15.56 35.20
CA GLN A 94 -73.70 16.08 36.54
C GLN A 94 -72.64 15.63 37.55
N SER A 95 -72.12 14.40 37.45
CA SER A 95 -71.06 13.88 38.32
C SER A 95 -69.69 14.49 38.02
N ALA A 96 -69.38 14.76 36.75
CA ALA A 96 -68.15 15.43 36.34
C ALA A 96 -68.16 16.92 36.70
N GLU A 97 -69.31 17.59 36.55
CA GLU A 97 -69.54 18.96 36.98
C GLU A 97 -69.53 19.06 38.51
N HIS A 98 -70.16 18.11 39.21
CA HIS A 98 -70.12 18.02 40.66
C HIS A 98 -68.71 17.76 41.18
N ALA A 99 -67.96 16.83 40.57
CA ALA A 99 -66.57 16.56 40.93
C ALA A 99 -65.67 17.77 40.66
N SER A 100 -65.87 18.48 39.55
CA SER A 100 -65.13 19.71 39.23
C SER A 100 -65.48 20.86 40.19
N PHE A 101 -66.75 21.00 40.56
CA PHE A 101 -67.24 21.94 41.56
C PHE A 101 -66.65 21.67 42.95
N VAL A 102 -66.68 20.42 43.40
CA VAL A 102 -66.08 19.97 44.66
C VAL A 102 -64.56 20.15 44.64
N HIS A 103 -63.88 19.81 43.55
CA HIS A 103 -62.43 19.98 43.42
C HIS A 103 -62.01 21.45 43.42
N GLY A 104 -62.77 22.32 42.74
CA GLY A 104 -62.57 23.77 42.77
C GLY A 104 -62.75 24.35 44.17
N ALA A 105 -63.79 23.93 44.88
CA ALA A 105 -64.04 24.30 46.28
C ALA A 105 -62.93 23.82 47.23
N LEU A 106 -62.45 22.58 47.07
CA LEU A 106 -61.34 22.04 47.85
C LEU A 106 -60.02 22.77 47.56
N ASN A 107 -59.79 23.19 46.31
CA ASN A 107 -58.62 23.97 45.93
C ASN A 107 -58.68 25.40 46.52
N ASP A 108 -59.83 26.07 46.44
CA ASP A 108 -60.06 27.37 47.06
C ASP A 108 -59.86 27.30 48.59
N LEU A 109 -60.34 26.23 49.24
CA LEU A 109 -60.12 25.99 50.68
C LEU A 109 -58.66 25.69 51.01
N SER A 110 -57.96 24.93 50.17
CA SER A 110 -56.53 24.64 50.33
C SER A 110 -55.68 25.90 50.19
N VAL A 111 -55.98 26.75 49.21
CA VAL A 111 -55.31 28.05 49.02
C VAL A 111 -55.60 28.99 50.20
N ALA A 112 -56.84 29.05 50.66
CA ALA A 112 -57.21 29.83 51.84
C ALA A 112 -56.49 29.32 53.10
N ALA A 113 -56.41 28.01 53.31
CA ALA A 113 -55.73 27.42 54.46
C ALA A 113 -54.20 27.57 54.39
N ALA A 114 -53.62 27.54 53.18
CA ALA A 114 -52.21 27.83 52.95
C ALA A 114 -51.85 29.31 53.21
N SER A 115 -52.81 30.22 53.07
CA SER A 115 -52.61 31.64 53.41
C SER A 115 -52.38 31.88 54.90
N GLY A 116 -52.72 30.91 55.77
CA GLY A 116 -52.57 30.99 57.22
C GLY A 116 -53.46 32.05 57.89
N ASN A 117 -54.30 32.78 57.14
CA ASN A 117 -55.16 33.82 57.68
C ASN A 117 -56.53 33.25 58.06
N PRO A 118 -56.90 33.23 59.35
CA PRO A 118 -58.15 32.60 59.81
C PRO A 118 -59.41 33.28 59.25
N GLN A 119 -59.38 34.56 58.91
CA GLN A 119 -60.53 35.25 58.28
C GLN A 119 -60.74 34.82 56.83
N VAL A 120 -59.65 34.61 56.08
CA VAL A 120 -59.72 34.16 54.68
C VAL A 120 -60.22 32.71 54.62
N VAL A 121 -59.79 31.88 55.57
CA VAL A 121 -60.26 30.50 55.70
C VAL A 121 -61.73 30.44 56.08
N GLN A 122 -62.19 31.24 57.05
CA GLN A 122 -63.61 31.29 57.39
C GLN A 122 -64.46 31.75 56.20
N SER A 123 -64.01 32.74 55.45
CA SER A 123 -64.71 33.23 54.25
C SER A 123 -64.74 32.17 53.16
N ALA A 124 -63.66 31.41 52.97
CA ALA A 124 -63.59 30.31 52.02
C ALA A 124 -64.49 29.14 52.43
N ILE A 125 -64.59 28.82 53.73
CA ILE A 125 -65.50 27.79 54.26
C ILE A 125 -66.96 28.19 54.04
N GLN A 126 -67.31 29.46 54.26
CA GLN A 126 -68.65 29.97 54.00
C GLN A 126 -68.98 29.95 52.50
N LYS A 127 -68.06 30.44 51.66
CA LYS A 127 -68.20 30.47 50.20
C LYS A 127 -68.36 29.06 49.60
N ASN A 128 -67.60 28.09 50.12
CA ASN A 128 -67.56 26.71 49.61
C ASN A 128 -68.44 25.74 50.41
N GLY A 129 -69.31 26.25 51.27
CA GLY A 129 -70.21 25.46 52.11
C GLY A 129 -71.05 24.42 51.36
N PRO A 130 -71.60 24.71 50.16
CA PRO A 130 -72.37 23.71 49.40
C PRO A 130 -71.53 22.49 48.98
N ALA A 131 -70.27 22.70 48.60
CA ALA A 131 -69.35 21.62 48.22
C ALA A 131 -68.82 20.83 49.43
N LEU A 132 -68.67 21.48 50.59
CA LEU A 132 -68.36 20.79 51.84
C LEU A 132 -69.54 19.92 52.30
N SER A 133 -70.76 20.42 52.14
CA SER A 133 -71.98 19.70 52.49
C SER A 133 -72.18 18.45 51.63
N SER A 134 -71.81 18.51 50.35
CA SER A 134 -71.86 17.33 49.46
C SER A 134 -70.80 16.27 49.79
N LEU A 135 -69.75 16.65 50.53
CA LEU A 135 -68.76 15.74 51.11
C LEU A 135 -69.14 15.25 52.51
N GLY A 136 -70.32 15.63 53.02
CA GLY A 136 -70.80 15.24 54.34
C GLY A 136 -70.17 16.01 55.51
N VAL A 137 -69.48 17.13 55.24
CA VAL A 137 -68.82 17.97 56.24
C VAL A 137 -69.57 19.30 56.38
N SER A 138 -70.07 19.60 57.58
CA SER A 138 -70.72 20.90 57.81
C SER A 138 -69.72 22.05 57.88
N GLN A 139 -70.20 23.25 57.57
CA GLN A 139 -69.39 24.47 57.66
C GLN A 139 -68.87 24.70 59.09
N GLU A 140 -69.69 24.41 60.12
CA GLU A 140 -69.24 24.46 61.50
C GLU A 140 -68.13 23.46 61.80
N GLN A 141 -68.24 22.22 61.33
CA GLN A 141 -67.23 21.19 61.56
C GLN A 141 -65.90 21.53 60.89
N ALA A 142 -65.94 22.04 59.65
CA ALA A 142 -64.74 22.50 58.95
C ALA A 142 -64.06 23.67 59.68
N ALA A 143 -64.84 24.65 60.15
CA ALA A 143 -64.32 25.80 60.90
C ALA A 143 -63.83 25.44 62.31
N GLN A 144 -64.40 24.41 62.94
CA GLN A 144 -63.92 23.88 64.21
C GLN A 144 -62.60 23.11 64.03
N LEU A 145 -62.52 22.25 63.01
CA LEU A 145 -61.33 21.47 62.71
C LEU A 145 -60.12 22.37 62.41
N TYR A 146 -60.31 23.41 61.58
CA TYR A 146 -59.24 24.39 61.31
C TYR A 146 -58.80 25.17 62.57
N ARG A 147 -59.73 25.50 63.48
CA ARG A 147 -59.40 26.20 64.74
C ARG A 147 -58.66 25.32 65.74
N GLN A 148 -58.93 24.01 65.73
CA GLN A 148 -58.28 23.05 66.62
C GLN A 148 -56.91 22.62 66.09
N ASP A 149 -56.81 22.23 64.82
CA ASP A 149 -55.56 21.81 64.20
C ASP A 149 -55.50 22.18 62.68
N PRO A 150 -54.82 23.29 62.33
CA PRO A 150 -54.68 23.74 60.95
C PRO A 150 -53.89 22.77 60.04
N GLN A 151 -52.95 22.00 60.60
CA GLN A 151 -52.12 21.07 59.82
C GLN A 151 -52.89 19.80 59.49
N GLN A 152 -53.67 19.29 60.45
CA GLN A 152 -54.58 18.17 60.23
C GLN A 152 -55.67 18.53 59.21
N PHE A 153 -56.17 19.76 59.25
CA PHE A 153 -57.09 20.27 58.25
C PHE A 153 -56.49 20.25 56.83
N ASN A 154 -55.25 20.74 56.67
CA ASN A 154 -54.56 20.76 55.37
C ASN A 154 -54.25 19.37 54.81
N SER A 155 -53.87 18.42 55.66
CA SER A 155 -53.61 17.05 55.23
C SER A 155 -54.89 16.34 54.80
N LEU A 156 -55.99 16.53 55.53
CA LEU A 156 -57.31 16.02 55.17
C LEU A 156 -57.80 16.63 53.84
N LEU A 157 -57.62 17.93 53.64
CA LEU A 157 -57.95 18.59 52.37
C LEU A 157 -57.15 18.03 51.20
N ASN A 158 -55.83 17.85 51.35
CA ASN A 158 -54.98 17.30 50.31
C ASN A 158 -55.30 15.83 49.99
N ALA A 159 -55.58 15.03 51.02
CA ALA A 159 -56.00 13.64 50.85
C ALA A 159 -57.36 13.55 50.14
N THR A 160 -58.32 14.40 50.52
CA THR A 160 -59.64 14.46 49.88
C THR A 160 -59.54 14.96 48.44
N ARG A 161 -58.64 15.91 48.15
CA ARG A 161 -58.35 16.37 46.78
C ARG A 161 -57.75 15.26 45.91
N LEU A 162 -56.89 14.41 46.47
CA LEU A 162 -56.32 13.26 45.78
C LEU A 162 -57.37 12.17 45.54
N ALA A 163 -58.25 11.93 46.52
CA ALA A 163 -59.35 10.96 46.43
C ALA A 163 -60.46 11.38 45.46
N THR A 164 -60.60 12.68 45.19
CA THR A 164 -61.60 13.26 44.26
C THR A 164 -61.03 13.55 42.87
N LEU A 165 -59.79 13.16 42.58
CA LEU A 165 -59.22 13.28 41.23
C LEU A 165 -59.97 12.36 40.24
N PRO A 166 -60.39 12.86 39.08
CA PRO A 166 -60.97 12.01 38.04
C PRO A 166 -59.93 11.01 37.52
N MET A 167 -60.32 9.74 37.42
CA MET A 167 -59.46 8.60 37.01
C MET A 167 -58.74 8.81 35.67
N ASP A 168 -59.31 9.59 34.74
CA ASP A 168 -58.74 9.80 33.41
C ASP A 168 -57.37 10.52 33.41
N LYS A 169 -57.14 11.46 34.34
CA LYS A 169 -55.88 12.22 34.38
C LYS A 169 -54.69 11.43 34.94
N GLN A 170 -54.96 10.37 35.71
CA GLN A 170 -53.89 9.53 36.28
C GLN A 170 -53.25 8.62 35.22
N PHE A 171 -54.03 8.12 34.27
CA PHE A 171 -53.52 7.29 33.16
C PHE A 171 -52.70 8.09 32.15
N GLU A 172 -53.12 9.31 31.84
CA GLU A 172 -52.45 10.18 30.85
C GLU A 172 -51.05 10.59 31.30
N THR A 173 -50.89 10.93 32.59
CA THR A 173 -49.60 11.33 33.17
C THR A 173 -48.59 10.19 33.11
N GLN A 174 -49.02 8.96 33.41
CA GLN A 174 -48.16 7.78 33.42
C GLN A 174 -47.71 7.38 32.01
N GLN A 175 -48.60 7.47 31.02
CA GLN A 175 -48.27 7.21 29.62
C GLN A 175 -47.28 8.24 29.07
N ASN A 176 -47.43 9.52 29.45
CA ASN A 176 -46.53 10.58 29.00
C ASN A 176 -45.10 10.41 29.60
N GLN A 177 -45.01 9.97 30.85
CA GLN A 177 -43.73 9.65 31.50
C GLN A 177 -43.00 8.52 30.77
N GLN A 178 -43.71 7.45 30.41
CA GLN A 178 -43.15 6.34 29.64
C GLN A 178 -42.65 6.78 28.25
N LYS A 179 -43.38 7.68 27.57
CA LYS A 179 -42.93 8.25 26.29
C LYS A 179 -41.65 9.09 26.43
N ILE A 180 -41.53 9.87 27.50
CA ILE A 180 -40.33 10.66 27.79
C ILE A 180 -39.13 9.75 28.07
N ASP A 181 -39.32 8.72 28.90
CA ASP A 181 -38.26 7.76 29.21
C ASP A 181 -37.81 6.99 27.96
N GLU A 182 -38.76 6.60 27.10
CA GLU A 182 -38.45 5.92 25.84
C GLU A 182 -37.74 6.85 24.85
N THR A 183 -38.14 8.12 24.79
CA THR A 183 -37.45 9.14 23.97
C THR A 183 -36.04 9.40 24.49
N ALA A 184 -35.85 9.48 25.81
CA ALA A 184 -34.54 9.68 26.41
C ALA A 184 -33.61 8.47 26.22
N ARG A 185 -34.16 7.25 26.22
CA ARG A 185 -33.42 6.04 25.84
C ARG A 185 -33.06 6.05 24.35
N SER A 186 -34.00 6.40 23.48
CA SER A 186 -33.80 6.50 22.03
C SER A 186 -32.73 7.54 21.68
N ASN A 187 -32.79 8.74 22.28
CA ASN A 187 -31.79 9.79 22.08
C ASN A 187 -30.39 9.36 22.54
N ARG A 188 -30.27 8.75 23.73
CA ARG A 188 -28.98 8.18 24.20
C ARG A 188 -28.45 7.08 23.28
N ALA A 189 -29.31 6.22 22.77
CA ALA A 189 -28.92 5.20 21.79
C ALA A 189 -28.47 5.83 20.46
N GLY A 190 -29.17 6.86 19.98
CA GLY A 190 -28.82 7.62 18.78
C GLY A 190 -27.47 8.34 18.90
N GLU A 191 -27.23 9.03 20.02
CA GLU A 191 -25.95 9.67 20.34
C GLU A 191 -24.82 8.63 20.43
N GLY A 192 -25.07 7.48 21.06
CA GLY A 192 -24.10 6.37 21.13
C GLY A 192 -23.74 5.82 19.75
N LEU A 193 -24.71 5.69 18.85
CA LEU A 193 -24.48 5.25 17.47
C LEU A 193 -23.71 6.30 16.65
N GLN A 194 -24.03 7.59 16.80
CA GLN A 194 -23.28 8.67 16.15
C GLN A 194 -21.84 8.76 16.65
N ALA A 195 -21.62 8.69 17.97
CA ALA A 195 -20.29 8.68 18.57
C ALA A 195 -19.47 7.48 18.07
N ARG A 196 -20.09 6.29 17.99
CA ARG A 196 -19.45 5.09 17.44
C ARG A 196 -19.13 5.24 15.94
N GLY A 197 -20.02 5.86 15.17
CA GLY A 197 -19.79 6.17 13.75
C GLY A 197 -18.60 7.12 13.53
N GLN A 198 -18.49 8.16 14.36
CA GLN A 198 -17.35 9.08 14.35
C GLN A 198 -16.05 8.37 14.74
N ASP A 199 -16.06 7.53 15.80
CA ASP A 199 -14.89 6.76 16.22
C ASP A 199 -14.41 5.76 15.16
N ILE A 200 -15.34 5.07 14.49
CA ILE A 200 -15.02 4.19 13.36
C ILE A 200 -14.36 4.99 12.22
N THR A 201 -14.89 6.18 11.92
CA THR A 201 -14.35 7.05 10.86
C THR A 201 -12.94 7.53 11.20
N ILE A 202 -12.72 8.02 12.42
CA ILE A 202 -11.41 8.49 12.90
C ILE A 202 -10.40 7.33 12.90
N ARG A 203 -10.79 6.15 13.38
CA ARG A 203 -9.94 4.95 13.33
C ARG A 203 -9.56 4.58 11.89
N GLY A 204 -10.51 4.62 10.97
CA GLY A 204 -10.27 4.37 9.55
C GLY A 204 -9.29 5.37 8.92
N GLN A 205 -9.43 6.66 9.24
CA GLN A 205 -8.51 7.71 8.80
C GLN A 205 -7.10 7.51 9.38
N ASN A 206 -6.99 7.18 10.67
CA ASN A 206 -5.71 6.92 11.32
C ASN A 206 -4.99 5.69 10.75
N ILE A 207 -5.71 4.61 10.46
CA ILE A 207 -5.14 3.43 9.80
C ILE A 207 -4.64 3.80 8.40
N SER A 208 -5.44 4.56 7.64
CA SER A 208 -5.06 5.02 6.30
C SER A 208 -3.81 5.90 6.32
N ALA A 209 -3.75 6.85 7.26
CA ALA A 209 -2.57 7.70 7.46
C ALA A 209 -1.33 6.89 7.87
N LYS A 210 -1.49 5.91 8.76
CA LYS A 210 -0.40 5.01 9.18
C LYS A 210 0.11 4.15 8.03
N ASN A 211 -0.79 3.60 7.22
CA ASN A 211 -0.43 2.82 6.02
C ASN A 211 0.29 3.68 4.98
N ALA A 212 -0.17 4.92 4.78
CA ALA A 212 0.50 5.87 3.89
C ALA A 212 1.89 6.29 4.41
N ALA A 213 2.06 6.46 5.73
CA ALA A 213 3.37 6.69 6.34
C ALA A 213 4.31 5.49 6.14
N LEU A 214 3.83 4.28 6.47
CA LEU A 214 4.59 3.05 6.28
C LEU A 214 5.00 2.83 4.82
N SER A 215 4.10 3.11 3.87
CA SER A 215 4.41 3.00 2.44
C SER A 215 5.53 3.96 2.01
N ARG A 216 5.54 5.19 2.55
CA ARG A 216 6.63 6.14 2.29
C ARG A 216 7.95 5.67 2.89
N ASP A 217 7.92 5.07 4.08
CA ASP A 217 9.13 4.54 4.72
C ASP A 217 9.69 3.33 3.95
N ILE A 218 8.84 2.43 3.45
CA ILE A 218 9.24 1.33 2.56
C ILE A 218 9.88 1.89 1.28
N GLN A 219 9.24 2.86 0.62
CA GLN A 219 9.81 3.49 -0.58
C GLN A 219 11.17 4.14 -0.32
N ARG A 220 11.35 4.78 0.85
CA ARG A 220 12.64 5.34 1.26
C ARG A 220 13.69 4.25 1.46
N ALA A 221 13.33 3.15 2.11
CA ALA A 221 14.22 2.01 2.31
C ALA A 221 14.64 1.38 0.98
N GLU A 222 13.69 1.15 0.05
CA GLU A 222 13.99 0.63 -1.29
C GLU A 222 14.90 1.56 -2.11
N LEU A 223 14.71 2.88 -2.00
CA LEU A 223 15.59 3.84 -2.65
C LEU A 223 17.01 3.81 -2.07
N GLN A 224 17.13 3.70 -0.76
CA GLN A 224 18.41 3.61 -0.08
C GLN A 224 19.15 2.31 -0.46
N ASP A 225 18.42 1.19 -0.53
CA ASP A 225 18.94 -0.10 -0.99
C ASP A 225 19.46 -0.03 -2.43
N LYS A 226 18.69 0.57 -3.35
CA LYS A 226 19.14 0.81 -4.74
C LYS A 226 20.39 1.69 -4.85
N ILE A 227 20.54 2.68 -3.97
CA ILE A 227 21.74 3.53 -3.93
C ILE A 227 22.95 2.71 -3.47
N LEU A 228 22.78 1.91 -2.41
CA LEU A 228 23.83 1.01 -1.89
C LEU A 228 24.22 -0.02 -2.94
N ASP A 229 23.27 -0.67 -3.60
CA ASP A 229 23.53 -1.62 -4.69
C ASP A 229 24.33 -1.00 -5.83
N ARG A 230 23.97 0.22 -6.25
CA ARG A 230 24.71 0.94 -7.29
C ARG A 230 26.13 1.29 -6.83
N GLN A 231 26.31 1.64 -5.56
CA GLN A 231 27.61 1.93 -4.99
C GLN A 231 28.48 0.67 -4.94
N ILE A 232 27.95 -0.44 -4.42
CA ILE A 232 28.62 -1.75 -4.40
C ILE A 232 29.02 -2.15 -5.82
N ALA A 233 28.13 -2.00 -6.81
CA ALA A 233 28.44 -2.32 -8.20
C ALA A 233 29.58 -1.44 -8.77
N ARG A 234 29.62 -0.14 -8.43
CA ARG A 234 30.71 0.76 -8.84
C ARG A 234 32.03 0.37 -8.20
N GLU A 235 32.05 0.15 -6.89
CA GLU A 235 33.24 -0.26 -6.13
C GLU A 235 33.75 -1.63 -6.59
N THR A 236 32.84 -2.56 -6.89
CA THR A 236 33.18 -3.87 -7.45
C THR A 236 33.79 -3.74 -8.84
N ASN A 237 33.27 -2.86 -9.70
CA ASN A 237 33.82 -2.63 -11.03
C ASN A 237 35.20 -1.96 -10.96
N SER A 238 35.41 -0.99 -10.05
CA SER A 238 36.74 -0.40 -9.85
C SER A 238 37.75 -1.42 -9.32
N LEU A 239 37.36 -2.24 -8.35
CA LEU A 239 38.23 -3.29 -7.81
C LEU A 239 38.63 -4.31 -8.89
N LYS A 240 37.67 -4.77 -9.70
CA LYS A 240 37.95 -5.65 -10.84
C LYS A 240 38.85 -4.99 -11.88
N LEU A 241 38.68 -3.70 -12.14
CA LEU A 241 39.51 -2.96 -13.07
C LEU A 241 40.95 -2.85 -12.55
N ASP A 242 41.13 -2.59 -11.26
CA ASP A 242 42.45 -2.55 -10.61
C ASP A 242 43.12 -3.93 -10.60
N GLU A 243 42.37 -5.01 -10.32
CA GLU A 243 42.88 -6.39 -10.41
C GLU A 243 43.32 -6.74 -11.83
N LEU A 244 42.53 -6.38 -12.85
CA LEU A 244 42.88 -6.60 -14.26
C LEU A 244 44.10 -5.79 -14.67
N ARG A 245 44.23 -4.54 -14.21
CA ARG A 245 45.43 -3.71 -14.43
C ARG A 245 46.65 -4.31 -13.77
N GLN A 246 46.53 -4.82 -12.55
CA GLN A 246 47.62 -5.47 -11.85
C GLN A 246 48.05 -6.74 -12.59
N LYS A 247 47.10 -7.59 -12.99
CA LYS A 247 47.38 -8.77 -13.83
C LYS A 247 48.04 -8.39 -15.15
N GLN A 248 47.60 -7.30 -15.79
CA GLN A 248 48.23 -6.81 -17.01
C GLN A 248 49.68 -6.40 -16.77
N ALA A 249 49.97 -5.66 -15.70
CA ALA A 249 51.32 -5.26 -15.33
C ALA A 249 52.22 -6.47 -14.99
N ASP A 250 51.69 -7.47 -14.29
CA ASP A 250 52.43 -8.70 -13.97
C ASP A 250 52.74 -9.52 -15.22
N VAL A 251 51.78 -9.63 -16.15
CA VAL A 251 52.01 -10.28 -17.45
C VAL A 251 53.04 -9.51 -18.26
N GLN A 252 52.98 -8.18 -18.27
CA GLN A 252 53.97 -7.34 -18.95
C GLN A 252 55.37 -7.53 -18.35
N LYS A 253 55.53 -7.46 -17.03
CA LYS A 253 56.80 -7.72 -16.35
C LYS A 253 57.33 -9.13 -16.63
N LYS A 254 56.46 -10.14 -16.57
CA LYS A 254 56.85 -11.53 -16.88
C LYS A 254 57.27 -11.68 -18.33
N ALA A 255 56.59 -11.02 -19.27
CA ALA A 255 56.96 -11.00 -20.68
C ALA A 255 58.29 -10.27 -20.91
N GLU A 256 58.52 -9.15 -20.22
CA GLU A 256 59.77 -8.39 -20.28
C GLU A 256 60.94 -9.18 -19.72
N ILE A 257 60.80 -9.80 -18.54
CA ILE A 257 61.80 -10.70 -17.96
C ILE A 257 62.06 -11.88 -18.90
N ALA A 258 61.02 -12.52 -19.43
CA ALA A 258 61.19 -13.63 -20.36
C ALA A 258 61.87 -13.20 -21.68
N ARG A 259 61.66 -11.96 -22.14
CA ARG A 259 62.37 -11.39 -23.30
C ARG A 259 63.83 -11.09 -22.97
N ALA A 260 64.10 -10.46 -21.84
CA ALA A 260 65.46 -10.16 -21.38
C ALA A 260 66.28 -11.43 -21.15
N ASP A 261 65.70 -12.45 -20.51
CA ASP A 261 66.34 -13.74 -20.25
C ASP A 261 66.60 -14.52 -21.55
N ARG A 262 65.64 -14.47 -22.50
CA ARG A 262 65.84 -15.01 -23.87
C ARG A 262 66.95 -14.29 -24.61
N GLN A 263 67.02 -12.96 -24.53
CA GLN A 263 68.08 -12.17 -25.17
C GLN A 263 69.45 -12.44 -24.54
N ALA A 264 69.55 -12.53 -23.22
CA ALA A 264 70.78 -12.89 -22.52
C ALA A 264 71.26 -14.30 -22.89
N THR A 265 70.34 -15.26 -22.96
CA THR A 265 70.63 -16.63 -23.41
C THR A 265 71.09 -16.65 -24.87
N ALA A 266 70.44 -15.87 -25.74
CA ALA A 266 70.81 -15.74 -27.15
C ALA A 266 72.20 -15.14 -27.32
N GLN A 267 72.51 -14.06 -26.58
CA GLN A 267 73.82 -13.41 -26.59
C GLN A 267 74.91 -14.40 -26.17
N GLY A 268 74.74 -15.08 -25.04
CA GLY A 268 75.72 -16.05 -24.56
C GLY A 268 75.93 -17.22 -25.54
N ALA A 269 74.87 -17.67 -26.21
CA ALA A 269 74.98 -18.68 -27.26
C ALA A 269 75.75 -18.13 -28.47
N VAL A 270 75.39 -16.95 -28.99
CA VAL A 270 76.05 -16.28 -30.12
C VAL A 270 77.54 -16.08 -29.84
N ASP A 271 77.90 -15.60 -28.65
CA ASP A 271 79.30 -15.39 -28.25
C ASP A 271 80.08 -16.72 -28.19
N THR A 272 79.44 -17.78 -27.68
CA THR A 272 80.01 -19.13 -27.62
C THR A 272 80.28 -19.69 -29.02
N PHE A 273 79.33 -19.55 -29.94
CA PHE A 273 79.50 -19.98 -31.34
C PHE A 273 80.54 -19.14 -32.08
N SER A 274 80.57 -17.83 -31.84
CA SER A 274 81.53 -16.92 -32.48
C SER A 274 82.96 -17.22 -32.03
N THR A 275 83.17 -17.42 -30.72
CA THR A 275 84.46 -17.84 -30.15
C THR A 275 84.93 -19.18 -30.72
N ALA A 276 84.01 -20.14 -30.92
CA ALA A 276 84.34 -21.42 -31.53
C ALA A 276 84.71 -21.29 -33.02
N LEU A 277 83.98 -20.46 -33.76
CA LEU A 277 84.28 -20.17 -35.17
C LEU A 277 85.64 -19.48 -35.36
N ASP A 278 85.96 -18.52 -34.49
CA ASP A 278 87.23 -17.80 -34.49
C ASP A 278 88.39 -18.73 -34.14
N SER A 279 88.27 -19.51 -33.06
CA SER A 279 89.28 -20.50 -32.66
C SER A 279 89.54 -21.54 -33.77
N LEU A 280 88.47 -21.99 -34.44
CA LEU A 280 88.57 -22.89 -35.58
C LEU A 280 89.22 -22.22 -36.80
N GLY A 281 89.02 -20.91 -37.00
CA GLY A 281 89.75 -20.07 -37.95
C GLY A 281 91.24 -19.95 -37.67
N GLU A 282 91.63 -19.76 -36.40
CA GLU A 282 93.02 -19.71 -36.00
C GLU A 282 93.74 -21.05 -36.18
N ILE A 283 93.06 -22.16 -35.90
CA ILE A 283 93.58 -23.52 -36.12
C ILE A 283 93.85 -23.75 -37.62
N GLU A 284 92.89 -23.41 -38.48
CA GLU A 284 93.01 -23.57 -39.93
C GLU A 284 94.16 -22.74 -40.54
N LYS A 285 94.33 -21.49 -40.07
CA LYS A 285 95.33 -20.54 -40.57
C LYS A 285 96.69 -20.70 -39.89
N SER A 286 96.81 -21.59 -38.91
CA SER A 286 98.04 -21.73 -38.13
C SER A 286 99.23 -22.15 -39.00
N PRO A 287 100.43 -21.56 -38.80
CA PRO A 287 101.63 -21.93 -39.54
C PRO A 287 102.15 -23.34 -39.17
N GLY A 288 101.66 -23.90 -38.06
CA GLY A 288 102.01 -25.23 -37.56
C GLY A 288 101.24 -26.38 -38.19
N LEU A 289 100.08 -26.10 -38.79
CA LEU A 289 99.19 -27.13 -39.34
C LEU A 289 99.89 -28.05 -40.37
N PRO A 290 100.63 -27.56 -41.39
CA PRO A 290 101.33 -28.43 -42.34
C PRO A 290 102.38 -29.35 -41.70
N LYS A 291 102.93 -28.95 -40.54
CA LYS A 291 103.99 -29.68 -39.83
C LYS A 291 103.43 -30.65 -38.78
N ALA A 292 102.23 -30.37 -38.27
CA ALA A 292 101.58 -31.16 -37.23
C ALA A 292 100.62 -32.21 -37.78
N VAL A 293 100.22 -32.13 -39.06
CA VAL A 293 99.28 -33.07 -39.66
C VAL A 293 99.89 -33.97 -40.74
N GLY A 294 99.25 -35.11 -41.01
CA GLY A 294 99.61 -36.04 -42.07
C GLY A 294 100.89 -36.82 -41.78
N VAL A 295 101.67 -37.16 -42.81
CA VAL A 295 102.89 -37.97 -42.65
C VAL A 295 103.92 -37.30 -41.71
N ARG A 296 103.90 -35.97 -41.60
CA ARG A 296 104.78 -35.22 -40.69
C ARG A 296 104.41 -35.38 -39.22
N SER A 297 103.17 -35.73 -38.90
CA SER A 297 102.72 -36.04 -37.53
C SER A 297 103.25 -37.37 -36.99
N ALA A 298 103.93 -38.18 -37.82
CA ALA A 298 104.57 -39.43 -37.39
C ALA A 298 105.90 -39.19 -36.67
N PHE A 299 106.44 -37.97 -36.73
CA PHE A 299 107.65 -37.57 -36.04
C PHE A 299 107.29 -36.88 -34.71
N PRO A 300 108.08 -37.06 -33.63
CA PRO A 300 107.83 -36.36 -32.37
C PRO A 300 107.82 -34.85 -32.53
N THR A 301 106.74 -34.21 -32.08
CA THR A 301 106.58 -32.76 -32.12
C THR A 301 107.58 -32.08 -31.16
N VAL A 302 108.37 -31.13 -31.67
CA VAL A 302 109.37 -30.41 -30.86
C VAL A 302 108.67 -29.36 -29.98
N PRO A 303 108.86 -29.37 -28.65
CA PRO A 303 108.29 -28.37 -27.76
C PRO A 303 108.69 -26.94 -28.18
N GLY A 304 107.74 -26.00 -28.16
CA GLY A 304 107.95 -24.61 -28.58
C GLY A 304 107.91 -24.37 -30.09
N SER A 305 107.72 -25.42 -30.91
CA SER A 305 107.55 -25.28 -32.36
C SER A 305 106.13 -24.85 -32.76
N ASP A 306 105.97 -24.38 -33.99
CA ASP A 306 104.65 -24.08 -34.57
C ASP A 306 103.70 -25.29 -34.50
N ALA A 307 104.23 -26.51 -34.68
CA ALA A 307 103.46 -27.75 -34.62
C ALA A 307 102.96 -28.04 -33.20
N ALA A 308 103.79 -27.83 -32.17
CA ALA A 308 103.37 -27.96 -30.77
C ALA A 308 102.31 -26.92 -30.41
N ASN A 309 102.45 -25.68 -30.91
CA ASN A 309 101.47 -24.62 -30.71
C ASN A 309 100.13 -24.94 -31.39
N PHE A 310 100.17 -25.58 -32.55
CA PHE A 310 98.96 -26.05 -33.24
C PHE A 310 98.26 -27.18 -32.48
N GLU A 311 99.00 -28.21 -32.06
CA GLU A 311 98.44 -29.32 -31.28
C GLU A 311 97.80 -28.81 -29.98
N ALA A 312 98.48 -27.91 -29.26
CA ALA A 312 97.95 -27.30 -28.05
C ALA A 312 96.66 -26.49 -28.32
N ARG A 313 96.58 -25.75 -29.44
CA ARG A 313 95.37 -25.02 -29.84
C ARG A 313 94.23 -25.96 -30.23
N LEU A 314 94.53 -27.03 -30.95
CA LEU A 314 93.57 -28.06 -31.34
C LEU A 314 92.97 -28.76 -30.11
N ASP A 315 93.81 -29.12 -29.14
CA ASP A 315 93.36 -29.74 -27.90
C ASP A 315 92.57 -28.75 -27.04
N THR A 316 93.01 -27.50 -26.95
CA THR A 316 92.28 -26.41 -26.28
C THR A 316 90.91 -26.20 -26.91
N PHE A 317 90.82 -26.17 -28.24
CA PHE A 317 89.54 -26.06 -28.94
C PHE A 317 88.62 -27.23 -28.61
N LYS A 318 89.10 -28.47 -28.69
CA LYS A 318 88.29 -29.66 -28.38
C LYS A 318 87.82 -29.71 -26.93
N ALA A 319 88.70 -29.36 -25.98
CA ALA A 319 88.43 -29.51 -24.57
C ALA A 319 87.69 -28.30 -23.97
N GLN A 320 88.03 -27.08 -24.37
CA GLN A 320 87.59 -25.85 -23.70
C GLN A 320 86.61 -25.02 -24.54
N THR A 321 86.71 -25.03 -25.87
CA THR A 321 85.87 -24.20 -26.74
C THR A 321 84.68 -24.98 -27.32
N PHE A 322 84.87 -26.27 -27.62
CA PHE A 322 83.89 -27.11 -28.29
C PHE A 322 82.80 -27.64 -27.35
N LEU A 323 83.17 -28.11 -26.15
CA LEU A 323 82.22 -28.70 -25.21
C LEU A 323 81.11 -27.73 -24.75
N PRO A 324 81.40 -26.45 -24.40
CA PRO A 324 80.35 -25.49 -24.05
C PRO A 324 79.37 -25.24 -25.21
N MET A 325 79.87 -25.25 -26.44
CA MET A 325 79.07 -25.05 -27.63
C MET A 325 78.14 -26.24 -27.93
N VAL A 326 78.61 -27.48 -27.76
CA VAL A 326 77.74 -28.67 -27.84
C VAL A 326 76.68 -28.66 -26.73
N ALA A 327 77.05 -28.25 -25.52
CA ALA A 327 76.09 -28.10 -24.43
C ALA A 327 75.02 -27.04 -24.75
N SER A 328 75.42 -25.92 -25.38
CA SER A 328 74.51 -24.89 -25.88
C SER A 328 73.54 -25.46 -26.91
N LEU A 329 74.02 -26.26 -27.89
CA LEU A 329 73.17 -26.92 -28.90
C LEU A 329 72.16 -27.90 -28.28
N LYS A 330 72.58 -28.66 -27.26
CA LYS A 330 71.73 -29.65 -26.58
C LYS A 330 70.53 -29.01 -25.86
N GLY A 331 70.66 -27.74 -25.45
CA GLY A 331 69.58 -27.00 -24.80
C GLY A 331 68.47 -26.51 -25.74
N MET A 332 68.64 -26.62 -27.07
CA MET A 332 67.77 -25.97 -28.05
C MET A 332 66.69 -26.90 -28.65
N GLY A 333 66.65 -28.17 -28.25
CA GLY A 333 65.62 -29.15 -28.63
C GLY A 333 66.13 -30.31 -29.50
N ALA A 334 65.23 -31.24 -29.83
CA ALA A 334 65.57 -32.54 -30.42
C ALA A 334 66.26 -32.48 -31.79
N LEU A 335 65.97 -31.44 -32.59
CA LEU A 335 66.66 -31.22 -33.87
C LEU A 335 68.12 -30.81 -33.64
N SER A 336 68.36 -29.93 -32.65
CA SER A 336 69.68 -29.45 -32.27
C SER A 336 70.53 -30.52 -31.59
N ASP A 337 69.90 -31.47 -30.87
CA ASP A 337 70.59 -32.64 -30.30
C ASP A 337 71.24 -33.53 -31.37
N ALA A 338 70.50 -33.82 -32.45
CA ALA A 338 70.98 -34.64 -33.55
C ALA A 338 72.12 -33.95 -34.32
N GLU A 339 72.06 -32.63 -34.43
CA GLU A 339 73.09 -31.82 -35.09
C GLU A 339 74.32 -31.64 -34.20
N GLY A 340 74.13 -31.44 -32.89
CA GLY A 340 75.21 -31.41 -31.91
C GLY A 340 75.98 -32.73 -31.86
N LYS A 341 75.29 -33.87 -32.02
CA LYS A 341 75.94 -35.18 -32.16
C LYS A 341 76.80 -35.25 -33.44
N LYS A 342 76.27 -34.87 -34.60
CA LYS A 342 77.03 -34.86 -35.86
C LYS A 342 78.27 -33.97 -35.78
N LEU A 343 78.14 -32.82 -35.13
CA LEU A 343 79.25 -31.91 -34.92
C LEU A 343 80.29 -32.49 -33.95
N SER A 344 79.83 -33.17 -32.88
CA SER A 344 80.70 -33.88 -31.94
C SER A 344 81.47 -35.01 -32.62
N ASP A 345 80.81 -35.77 -33.49
CA ASP A 345 81.43 -36.81 -34.28
C ASP A 345 82.47 -36.23 -35.25
N ALA A 346 82.15 -35.10 -35.91
CA ALA A 346 83.07 -34.41 -36.82
C ALA A 346 84.31 -33.85 -36.11
N VAL A 347 84.14 -33.21 -34.95
CA VAL A 347 85.25 -32.70 -34.13
C VAL A 347 86.05 -33.84 -33.47
N GLY A 348 85.38 -34.93 -33.09
CA GLY A 348 86.03 -36.14 -32.60
C GLY A 348 86.88 -36.83 -33.67
N ALA A 349 86.42 -36.83 -34.92
CA ALA A 349 87.14 -37.38 -36.07
C ALA A 349 88.35 -36.54 -36.50
N LEU A 350 88.41 -35.26 -36.09
CA LEU A 350 89.54 -34.38 -36.37
C LEU A 350 90.81 -34.93 -35.69
N SER A 351 91.84 -35.25 -36.44
CA SER A 351 93.04 -35.92 -35.92
C SER A 351 94.28 -35.38 -36.60
N PRO A 352 95.39 -35.15 -35.89
CA PRO A 352 96.67 -34.81 -36.51
C PRO A 352 97.13 -35.87 -37.53
N LYS A 353 96.71 -37.13 -37.41
CA LYS A 353 97.13 -38.20 -38.32
C LYS A 353 96.53 -38.10 -39.73
N MET A 354 95.58 -37.22 -39.98
CA MET A 354 94.97 -37.04 -41.31
C MET A 354 95.83 -36.11 -42.18
N SER A 355 95.78 -36.28 -43.51
CA SER A 355 96.48 -35.39 -44.45
C SER A 355 96.02 -33.94 -44.30
N GLU A 356 96.88 -32.98 -44.63
CA GLU A 356 96.57 -31.54 -44.55
C GLU A 356 95.27 -31.17 -45.26
N ASP A 357 95.06 -31.65 -46.49
CA ASP A 357 93.84 -31.38 -47.25
C ASP A 357 92.59 -31.95 -46.58
N ALA A 358 92.68 -33.17 -46.04
CA ALA A 358 91.58 -33.79 -45.29
C ALA A 358 91.30 -33.04 -43.97
N PHE A 359 92.33 -32.52 -43.31
CA PHE A 359 92.19 -31.72 -42.09
C PHE A 359 91.50 -30.39 -42.40
N ARG A 360 91.99 -29.65 -43.40
CA ARG A 360 91.38 -28.39 -43.85
C ARG A 360 89.94 -28.58 -44.31
N SER A 361 89.67 -29.65 -45.08
CA SER A 361 88.30 -29.99 -45.50
C SER A 361 87.38 -30.31 -44.32
N SER A 362 87.87 -31.03 -43.31
CA SER A 362 87.09 -31.37 -42.11
C SER A 362 86.78 -30.13 -41.28
N ILE A 363 87.76 -29.25 -41.09
CA ILE A 363 87.60 -27.95 -40.44
C ILE A 363 86.58 -27.08 -41.19
N GLY A 364 86.67 -27.00 -42.52
CA GLY A 364 85.70 -26.25 -43.34
C GLY A 364 84.27 -26.76 -43.17
N LYS A 365 84.07 -28.08 -43.14
CA LYS A 365 82.74 -28.68 -42.89
C LYS A 365 82.21 -28.35 -41.49
N ILE A 366 83.06 -28.40 -40.47
CA ILE A 366 82.70 -28.03 -39.09
C ILE A 366 82.32 -26.55 -39.03
N ARG A 367 83.10 -25.66 -39.68
CA ARG A 367 82.78 -24.23 -39.79
C ARG A 367 81.42 -23.99 -40.41
N THR A 368 81.13 -24.55 -41.59
CA THR A 368 79.86 -24.31 -42.28
C THR A 368 78.67 -24.78 -41.45
N GLN A 369 78.80 -25.91 -40.75
CA GLN A 369 77.76 -26.38 -39.83
C GLN A 369 77.55 -25.41 -38.67
N LEU A 370 78.64 -24.90 -38.08
CA LEU A 370 78.59 -23.91 -37.00
C LEU A 370 77.98 -22.58 -37.42
N GLU A 371 78.37 -22.04 -38.58
CA GLU A 371 77.80 -20.80 -39.13
C GLU A 371 76.30 -20.95 -39.41
N SER A 372 75.89 -22.10 -39.95
CA SER A 372 74.47 -22.42 -40.18
C SER A 372 73.69 -22.47 -38.86
N LYS A 373 74.24 -23.10 -37.82
CA LYS A 373 73.62 -23.14 -36.48
C LYS A 373 73.58 -21.76 -35.84
N LEU A 374 74.65 -20.99 -35.90
CA LEU A 374 74.69 -19.61 -35.41
C LEU A 374 73.61 -18.76 -36.09
N GLY A 375 73.46 -18.86 -37.42
CA GLY A 375 72.39 -18.18 -38.15
C GLY A 375 70.98 -18.64 -37.73
N THR A 376 70.82 -19.90 -37.37
CA THR A 376 69.56 -20.44 -36.83
C THR A 376 69.27 -19.88 -35.44
N VAL A 377 70.28 -19.83 -34.56
CA VAL A 377 70.17 -19.24 -33.22
C VAL A 377 69.82 -17.76 -33.32
N LYS A 378 70.54 -16.99 -34.15
CA LYS A 378 70.24 -15.57 -34.38
C LYS A 378 68.79 -15.35 -34.84
N LYS A 379 68.30 -16.17 -35.79
CA LYS A 379 66.91 -16.11 -36.26
C LYS A 379 65.88 -16.56 -35.22
N GLN A 380 66.17 -17.62 -34.47
CA GLN A 380 65.27 -18.17 -33.45
C GLN A 380 65.04 -17.19 -32.29
N PHE A 381 66.04 -16.36 -31.98
CA PHE A 381 65.98 -15.38 -30.91
C PHE A 381 65.70 -13.94 -31.39
N ASP A 382 65.44 -13.72 -32.69
CA ASP A 382 65.32 -12.39 -33.30
C ASP A 382 66.46 -11.46 -32.90
N TYR A 383 67.66 -12.04 -32.85
CA TYR A 383 68.87 -11.38 -32.38
C TYR A 383 69.33 -10.38 -33.44
N GLN A 384 69.28 -9.10 -33.12
CA GLN A 384 69.94 -8.05 -33.88
C GLN A 384 71.40 -7.97 -33.43
N ASP A 385 72.33 -8.06 -34.38
CA ASP A 385 73.74 -7.79 -34.08
C ASP A 385 73.83 -6.40 -33.43
N PRO A 386 74.52 -6.24 -32.29
CA PRO A 386 74.70 -4.94 -31.68
C PRO A 386 75.30 -4.01 -32.73
N GLU A 387 74.59 -2.93 -33.06
CA GLU A 387 75.10 -1.91 -33.97
C GLU A 387 76.51 -1.54 -33.51
N ALA A 388 77.48 -1.73 -34.40
CA ALA A 388 78.82 -1.19 -34.17
C ALA A 388 78.64 0.29 -33.79
N PRO A 389 79.22 0.76 -32.67
CA PRO A 389 79.03 2.13 -32.24
C PRO A 389 79.37 3.04 -33.41
N ALA A 390 78.36 3.76 -33.89
CA ALA A 390 78.54 4.74 -34.94
C ALA A 390 79.71 5.62 -34.51
N ALA A 391 80.79 5.59 -35.31
CA ALA A 391 81.97 6.41 -35.07
C ALA A 391 81.49 7.85 -34.85
N GLN A 392 81.63 8.33 -33.61
CA GLN A 392 81.30 9.69 -33.22
C GLN A 392 82.09 10.63 -34.13
N GLN A 393 81.41 11.25 -35.10
CA GLN A 393 81.95 12.40 -35.79
C GLN A 393 82.12 13.51 -34.74
N PRO A 394 83.30 14.14 -34.63
CA PRO A 394 83.51 15.21 -33.67
C PRO A 394 82.57 16.37 -33.98
N GLN A 395 81.65 16.64 -33.06
CA GLN A 395 80.82 17.84 -33.08
C GLN A 395 81.73 19.07 -33.07
N GLN A 396 81.74 19.81 -34.18
CA GLN A 396 82.26 21.16 -34.21
C GLN A 396 81.47 22.02 -33.24
N GLN A 397 82.17 22.36 -32.17
CA GLN A 397 81.89 23.39 -31.19
C GLN A 397 81.51 24.69 -31.90
N ASN A 398 80.24 25.10 -31.83
CA ASN A 398 79.84 26.47 -32.13
C ASN A 398 78.57 26.85 -31.36
N GLY A 399 78.68 27.91 -30.57
CA GLY A 399 77.54 28.71 -30.12
C GLY A 399 77.04 28.44 -28.70
N TYR A 400 77.80 28.84 -27.69
CA TYR A 400 77.19 29.32 -26.45
C TYR A 400 76.39 30.59 -26.78
N GLN A 401 75.07 30.56 -26.63
CA GLN A 401 74.29 31.78 -26.42
C GLN A 401 73.34 31.60 -25.23
N SER A 402 73.47 32.58 -24.35
CA SER A 402 73.09 32.61 -22.95
C SER A 402 71.58 32.66 -22.73
N LEU A 403 71.13 31.93 -21.72
CA LEU A 403 69.76 31.94 -21.20
C LEU A 403 69.71 32.82 -19.93
N TRP A 404 70.08 34.10 -20.05
CA TRP A 404 69.85 35.16 -19.04
C TRP A 404 69.88 36.57 -19.68
N GLY A 405 68.77 37.32 -19.53
CA GLY A 405 68.57 38.76 -19.87
C GLY A 405 68.09 39.00 -21.32
N ASP A 406 66.97 39.65 -21.63
CA ASP A 406 66.18 40.72 -20.98
C ASP A 406 64.66 40.46 -21.20
#